data_AF-A0A1V3IEW9-F1
#
_entry.id   AF-A0A1V3IEW9-F1
#
_cell.length_a   1.000
_cell.length_b   1.000
_cell.length_c   1.000
_cell.angle_alpha   90.00
_cell.angle_beta   90.00
_cell.angle_gamma   90.00
#
_symmetry.space_group_name_H-M   'P 1'
#
loop_
_entity.id
_entity.type
_entity.pdbx_description
1 polymer ?
#
loop_
_entity_poly.entity_id
_entity_poly.type
_entity_poly.pdbx_seq_one_letter_code
_entity_poly.pdbx_strand_id
1 'polypeptide(L)'
;MCQKNYVLELGKIIISRRISAELTADEISQVTTSHRDGYIKLKNGEWRQISYDPNVKFVVNYYAYPFGEHDVVVITDLDSETYRTEVCFSDETHDRTKGYFDWMLHQSRKSPFTLGNVVCTAEVKKSLGMQHIHRLIEKQLSYDWGMVGLGDWTLNDRAVENGGRVLSHHYIGDEYVYVLTEADRSSTTIMLEYEY
;
A
#
# COMPACT_ATOMS: atom_id res chain seq x y z
N MET A 1 -18.52 -13.12 34.10
CA MET A 1 -18.41 -13.56 32.69
C MET A 1 -17.01 -13.22 32.23
N CYS A 2 -16.25 -14.22 31.80
CA CYS A 2 -14.84 -14.07 31.45
C CYS A 2 -14.75 -13.24 30.17
N GLN A 3 -14.41 -11.96 30.28
CA GLN A 3 -13.97 -11.13 29.15
C GLN A 3 -12.67 -11.77 28.65
N LYS A 4 -12.77 -12.71 27.71
CA LYS A 4 -11.60 -13.12 26.93
C LYS A 4 -11.14 -11.87 26.19
N ASN A 5 -9.92 -11.44 26.44
CA ASN A 5 -9.26 -10.38 25.67
C ASN A 5 -9.35 -10.78 24.19
N TYR A 6 -10.20 -10.09 23.44
CA TYR A 6 -10.30 -10.27 22.01
C TYR A 6 -9.03 -9.68 21.40
N VAL A 7 -8.25 -10.53 20.72
CA VAL A 7 -7.03 -10.14 20.02
C VAL A 7 -7.10 -10.75 18.63
N LEU A 8 -7.29 -9.91 17.63
CA LEU A 8 -7.32 -10.29 16.22
C LEU A 8 -5.90 -10.42 15.67
N GLU A 9 -5.60 -11.50 14.98
CA GLU A 9 -4.33 -11.62 14.27
C GLU A 9 -4.39 -10.82 12.96
N LEU A 10 -3.57 -9.78 12.85
CA LEU A 10 -3.63 -8.84 11.72
C LEU A 10 -2.81 -9.31 10.51
N GLY A 11 -1.85 -10.21 10.71
CA GLY A 11 -0.89 -10.62 9.69
C GLY A 11 -0.14 -9.44 9.05
N LYS A 12 0.02 -9.46 7.73
CA LYS A 12 0.70 -8.37 6.98
C LYS A 12 -0.21 -7.15 6.88
N ILE A 13 0.25 -6.02 7.41
CA ILE A 13 -0.45 -4.74 7.31
C ILE A 13 0.02 -4.00 6.07
N ILE A 14 -0.93 -3.67 5.19
CA ILE A 14 -0.73 -2.80 4.03
C ILE A 14 -1.56 -1.53 4.19
N ILE A 15 -1.01 -0.42 3.75
CA ILE A 15 -1.70 0.88 3.77
C ILE A 15 -1.84 1.43 2.37
N SER A 16 -2.92 2.17 2.09
CA SER A 16 -3.04 2.89 0.82
C SER A 16 -1.99 3.99 0.73
N ARG A 17 -1.67 4.42 -0.49
CA ARG A 17 -0.75 5.55 -0.72
C ARG A 17 -1.22 6.81 0.01
N ARG A 18 -2.53 7.07 -0.01
CA ARG A 18 -3.11 8.25 0.61
C ARG A 18 -3.02 8.19 2.14
N ILE A 19 -3.28 7.03 2.75
CA ILE A 19 -3.03 6.83 4.19
C ILE A 19 -1.57 7.13 4.53
N SER A 20 -0.61 6.62 3.76
CA SER A 20 0.82 6.89 3.99
C SER A 20 1.20 8.38 3.86
N ALA A 21 0.45 9.16 3.08
CA ALA A 21 0.72 10.57 2.84
C ALA A 21 0.01 11.51 3.83
N GLU A 22 -1.17 11.12 4.31
CA GLU A 22 -2.05 11.97 5.10
C GLU A 22 -2.05 11.65 6.59
N LEU A 23 -1.71 10.42 6.99
CA LEU A 23 -1.67 10.02 8.39
C LEU A 23 -0.24 9.89 8.91
N THR A 24 -0.07 10.22 10.18
CA THR A 24 1.16 9.98 10.92
C THR A 24 1.30 8.50 11.31
N ALA A 25 2.52 8.09 11.65
CA ALA A 25 2.77 6.73 12.11
C ALA A 25 2.03 6.37 13.40
N ASP A 26 1.85 7.34 14.30
CA ASP A 26 1.10 7.16 15.55
C ASP A 26 -0.38 6.95 15.28
N GLU A 27 -0.97 7.66 14.31
CA GLU A 27 -2.37 7.48 13.92
C GLU A 27 -2.61 6.11 13.29
N ILE A 28 -1.73 5.69 12.36
CA ILE A 28 -1.80 4.36 11.74
C ILE A 28 -1.63 3.26 12.80
N SER A 29 -0.70 3.45 13.75
CA SER A 29 -0.48 2.51 14.86
C SER A 29 -1.69 2.46 15.80
N GLN A 30 -2.34 3.59 16.07
CA GLN A 30 -3.54 3.65 16.90
C GLN A 30 -4.70 2.89 16.24
N VAL A 31 -4.99 3.12 14.95
CA VAL A 31 -6.11 2.45 14.29
C VAL A 31 -5.87 0.95 14.15
N THR A 32 -4.66 0.52 13.82
CA THR A 32 -4.31 -0.91 13.69
C THR A 32 -4.32 -1.62 15.04
N THR A 33 -3.79 -1.00 16.11
CA THR A 33 -3.84 -1.56 17.48
C THR A 33 -5.28 -1.64 17.98
N SER A 34 -6.07 -0.60 17.74
CA SER A 34 -7.49 -0.61 18.11
C SER A 34 -8.25 -1.71 17.36
N HIS A 35 -7.97 -1.92 16.08
CA HIS A 35 -8.55 -3.00 15.29
C HIS A 35 -8.21 -4.38 15.86
N ARG A 36 -6.93 -4.59 16.20
CA ARG A 36 -6.44 -5.79 16.88
C ARG A 36 -7.23 -6.08 18.16
N ASP A 37 -7.42 -5.05 18.98
CA ASP A 37 -7.98 -5.19 20.33
C ASP A 37 -9.52 -5.13 20.34
N GLY A 38 -10.15 -5.01 19.17
CA GLY A 38 -11.61 -4.98 19.03
C GLY A 38 -12.25 -3.66 19.44
N TYR A 39 -11.60 -2.54 19.15
CA TYR A 39 -12.10 -1.19 19.40
C TYR A 39 -12.28 -0.39 18.10
N ILE A 40 -13.32 0.44 18.08
CA ILE A 40 -13.59 1.42 17.02
C ILE A 40 -13.79 2.82 17.61
N LYS A 41 -13.44 3.83 16.82
CA LYS A 41 -13.67 5.25 17.14
C LYS A 41 -14.86 5.78 16.36
N LEU A 42 -15.88 6.23 17.07
CA LEU A 42 -17.11 6.76 16.49
C LEU A 42 -16.95 8.24 16.10
N LYS A 43 -17.87 8.75 15.26
CA LYS A 43 -17.86 10.15 14.79
C LYS A 43 -17.96 11.18 15.91
N ASN A 44 -18.57 10.82 17.04
CA ASN A 44 -18.63 11.66 18.24
C ASN A 44 -17.33 11.65 19.07
N GLY A 45 -16.30 10.91 18.63
CA GLY A 45 -15.01 10.79 19.30
C GLY A 45 -14.94 9.67 20.34
N GLU A 46 -16.04 8.99 20.66
CA GLU A 46 -16.08 7.91 21.64
C GLU A 46 -15.48 6.62 21.11
N TRP A 47 -14.81 5.89 22.00
CA TRP A 47 -14.31 4.54 21.73
C TRP A 47 -15.34 3.50 22.16
N ARG A 48 -15.57 2.50 21.31
CA ARG A 48 -16.48 1.39 21.57
C ARG A 48 -15.77 0.06 21.36
N GLN A 49 -15.91 -0.85 22.31
CA GLN A 49 -15.50 -2.24 22.13
C GLN A 49 -16.55 -3.00 21.31
N ILE A 50 -16.09 -3.81 20.37
CA ILE A 50 -16.90 -4.65 19.51
C ILE A 50 -16.40 -6.09 19.58
N SER A 51 -17.27 -7.01 19.20
CA SER A 51 -16.97 -8.44 19.13
C SER A 51 -17.47 -8.96 17.79
N TYR A 52 -16.78 -9.96 17.26
CA TYR A 52 -17.08 -10.53 15.95
C TYR A 52 -17.45 -11.99 16.10
N ASP A 53 -18.20 -12.49 15.12
CA ASP A 53 -18.41 -13.92 14.99
C ASP A 53 -17.03 -14.58 14.73
N PRO A 54 -16.63 -15.60 15.51
CA PRO A 54 -15.38 -16.33 15.30
C PRO A 54 -15.22 -16.95 13.90
N ASN A 55 -16.31 -17.09 13.13
CA ASN A 55 -16.31 -17.69 11.79
C ASN A 55 -16.39 -16.64 10.67
N VAL A 56 -16.24 -15.35 10.95
CA VAL A 56 -16.16 -14.35 9.88
C VAL A 56 -14.89 -14.55 9.07
N LYS A 57 -15.01 -14.37 7.75
CA LYS A 57 -13.88 -14.38 6.81
C LYS A 57 -13.16 -13.04 6.74
N PHE A 58 -13.90 -11.96 7.05
CA PHE A 58 -13.39 -10.61 7.03
C PHE A 58 -13.85 -9.86 8.27
N VAL A 59 -12.95 -9.09 8.86
CA VAL A 59 -13.25 -8.12 9.90
C VAL A 59 -13.05 -6.73 9.33
N VAL A 60 -14.12 -5.94 9.27
CA VAL A 60 -14.12 -4.59 8.68
C VAL A 60 -14.57 -3.58 9.72
N ASN A 61 -13.73 -2.57 9.97
CA ASN A 61 -14.04 -1.47 10.88
C ASN A 61 -13.84 -0.12 10.21
N TYR A 62 -14.62 0.86 10.68
CA TYR A 62 -14.52 2.26 10.31
C TYR A 62 -14.07 3.07 11.52
N TYR A 63 -13.07 3.91 11.34
CA TYR A 63 -12.50 4.78 12.36
C TYR A 63 -12.73 6.23 11.96
N ALA A 64 -13.48 6.96 12.79
CA ALA A 64 -13.70 8.37 12.59
C ALA A 64 -12.38 9.15 12.60
N TYR A 65 -12.09 9.80 11.48
CA TYR A 65 -10.90 10.64 11.35
C TYR A 65 -11.24 12.10 11.69
N PRO A 66 -10.68 12.69 12.77
CA PRO A 66 -11.19 13.93 13.36
C PRO A 66 -11.14 15.17 12.46
N PHE A 67 -10.35 15.12 11.38
CA PHE A 67 -10.12 16.24 10.48
C PHE A 67 -10.29 15.87 9.00
N GLY A 68 -10.73 14.64 8.71
CA GLY A 68 -10.94 14.18 7.34
C GLY A 68 -12.40 14.00 7.00
N GLU A 69 -12.68 14.16 5.71
CA GLU A 69 -14.01 13.92 5.13
C GLU A 69 -14.39 12.43 5.15
N HIS A 70 -13.39 11.55 5.09
CA HIS A 70 -13.56 10.12 4.97
C HIS A 70 -13.06 9.38 6.22
N ASP A 71 -13.73 8.28 6.55
CA ASP A 71 -13.29 7.40 7.64
C ASP A 71 -12.09 6.58 7.22
N VAL A 72 -11.24 6.23 8.18
CA VAL A 72 -10.21 5.22 7.95
C VAL A 72 -10.86 3.86 8.09
N VAL A 73 -10.73 3.03 7.06
CA VAL A 73 -11.26 1.66 7.03
C VAL A 73 -10.10 0.71 7.26
N VAL A 74 -10.29 -0.22 8.18
CA VAL A 74 -9.35 -1.33 8.43
C VAL A 74 -10.06 -2.64 8.14
N ILE A 75 -9.49 -3.41 7.21
CA ILE A 75 -10.05 -4.67 6.70
C ILE A 75 -9.04 -5.78 6.95
N THR A 76 -9.35 -6.74 7.82
CA THR A 76 -8.55 -7.95 8.00
C THR A 76 -9.19 -9.13 7.27
N ASP A 77 -8.46 -9.71 6.32
CA ASP A 77 -8.80 -10.94 5.59
C ASP A 77 -8.27 -12.16 6.36
N LEU A 78 -9.19 -12.86 7.02
CA LEU A 78 -8.92 -14.04 7.85
C LEU A 78 -8.89 -15.35 7.06
N ASP A 79 -9.20 -15.33 5.77
CA ASP A 79 -9.09 -16.49 4.88
C ASP A 79 -7.75 -16.51 4.14
N SER A 80 -6.99 -15.41 4.14
CA SER A 80 -5.67 -15.35 3.50
C SER A 80 -4.59 -16.15 4.26
N GLU A 81 -3.63 -16.73 3.53
CA GLU A 81 -2.60 -17.64 4.08
C GLU A 81 -1.82 -17.08 5.28
N THR A 82 -1.63 -15.77 5.34
CA THR A 82 -0.84 -15.11 6.40
C THR A 82 -1.66 -14.16 7.26
N TYR A 83 -2.97 -14.09 7.03
CA TYR A 83 -3.81 -12.95 7.38
C TYR A 83 -3.27 -11.63 6.77
N ARG A 84 -4.16 -10.79 6.24
CA ARG A 84 -3.77 -9.51 5.62
C ARG A 84 -4.71 -8.42 6.10
N THR A 85 -4.13 -7.35 6.61
CA THR A 85 -4.86 -6.16 7.03
C THR A 85 -4.62 -5.03 6.05
N GLU A 86 -5.66 -4.50 5.44
CA GLU A 86 -5.63 -3.29 4.61
C GLU A 86 -6.13 -2.09 5.40
N VAL A 87 -5.40 -0.98 5.33
CA VAL A 87 -5.80 0.33 5.86
C VAL A 87 -5.92 1.31 4.71
N CYS A 88 -7.12 1.83 4.47
CA CYS A 88 -7.39 2.82 3.42
C CYS A 88 -8.47 3.80 3.88
N PHE A 89 -8.70 4.89 3.14
CA PHE A 89 -9.87 5.71 3.39
C PHE A 89 -11.14 5.06 2.83
N SER A 90 -12.30 5.42 3.39
CA SER A 90 -13.59 4.81 3.04
C SER A 90 -14.01 5.03 1.59
N ASP A 91 -13.55 6.11 0.96
CA ASP A 91 -13.76 6.39 -0.46
C ASP A 91 -12.83 5.57 -1.38
N GLU A 92 -11.73 5.04 -0.85
CA GLU A 92 -10.75 4.22 -1.59
C GLU A 92 -11.07 2.72 -1.58
N THR A 93 -12.10 2.25 -0.88
CA THR A 93 -12.34 0.80 -0.68
C THR A 93 -12.59 0.05 -1.99
N HIS A 94 -13.14 0.73 -3.00
CA HIS A 94 -13.40 0.17 -4.33
C HIS A 94 -12.36 0.60 -5.37
N ASP A 95 -11.43 1.49 -5.01
CA ASP A 95 -10.34 1.89 -5.88
C ASP A 95 -9.27 0.80 -5.90
N ARG A 96 -9.12 0.16 -7.05
CA ARG A 96 -8.11 -0.88 -7.27
C ARG A 96 -6.74 -0.29 -7.53
N THR A 97 -6.65 0.99 -7.88
CA THR A 97 -5.44 1.70 -8.30
C THR A 97 -4.89 2.68 -7.25
N LYS A 98 -5.48 2.72 -6.05
CA LYS A 98 -5.02 3.56 -4.93
C LYS A 98 -3.55 3.38 -4.53
N GLY A 99 -2.96 2.24 -4.92
CA GLY A 99 -1.59 1.88 -4.58
C GLY A 99 -1.45 1.47 -3.11
N TYR A 100 -0.40 0.71 -2.82
CA TYR A 100 -0.21 0.08 -1.52
C TYR A 100 1.23 0.23 -1.05
N PHE A 101 1.41 0.29 0.26
CA PHE A 101 2.70 0.17 0.93
C PHE A 101 2.60 -0.89 2.01
N ASP A 102 3.68 -1.64 2.22
CA ASP A 102 3.82 -2.49 3.39
C ASP A 102 4.14 -1.60 4.60
N TRP A 103 3.29 -1.63 5.62
CA TRP A 103 3.39 -0.73 6.77
C TRP A 103 4.65 -0.97 7.60
N MET A 104 5.08 -2.23 7.74
CA MET A 104 6.28 -2.57 8.49
C MET A 104 7.52 -2.10 7.74
N LEU A 105 7.54 -2.32 6.42
CA LEU A 105 8.65 -1.85 5.58
C LEU A 105 8.72 -0.32 5.56
N HIS A 106 7.58 0.36 5.53
CA HIS A 106 7.51 1.83 5.54
C HIS A 106 8.08 2.45 6.82
N GLN A 107 7.90 1.79 7.97
CA GLN A 107 8.48 2.23 9.24
C GLN A 107 9.98 1.93 9.34
N SER A 108 10.46 0.91 8.64
CA SER A 108 11.86 0.48 8.68
C SER A 108 12.71 1.19 7.62
N ARG A 109 14.00 1.41 7.89
CA ARG A 109 14.95 1.82 6.84
C ARG A 109 15.30 0.61 5.98
N LYS A 110 14.45 0.28 5.01
CA LYS A 110 14.73 -0.80 4.05
C LYS A 110 15.89 -0.37 3.13
N SER A 111 16.76 -1.32 2.79
CA SER A 111 17.73 -1.11 1.72
C SER A 111 16.98 -0.81 0.41
N PRO A 112 17.42 0.16 -0.40
CA PRO A 112 16.77 0.46 -1.67
C PRO A 112 16.64 -0.78 -2.55
N PHE A 113 15.53 -0.88 -3.31
CA PHE A 113 15.34 -1.93 -4.29
C PHE A 113 16.49 -1.89 -5.31
N THR A 114 17.01 -3.06 -5.67
CA THR A 114 18.09 -3.14 -6.66
C THR A 114 17.53 -2.96 -8.06
N LEU A 115 17.93 -1.89 -8.74
CA LEU A 115 17.62 -1.63 -10.15
C LEU A 115 18.68 -2.23 -11.07
N GLY A 116 18.33 -2.39 -12.34
CA GLY A 116 19.29 -2.67 -13.40
C GLY A 116 19.86 -1.40 -14.02
N ASN A 117 20.38 -1.51 -15.24
CA ASN A 117 20.74 -0.32 -16.02
C ASN A 117 19.50 0.51 -16.32
N VAL A 118 19.42 1.70 -15.72
CA VAL A 118 18.26 2.58 -15.87
C VAL A 118 18.29 3.23 -17.26
N VAL A 119 17.25 2.98 -18.04
CA VAL A 119 17.05 3.53 -19.39
C VAL A 119 15.63 4.05 -19.52
N CYS A 120 15.40 4.94 -20.48
CA CYS A 120 14.06 5.41 -20.82
C CYS A 120 13.87 5.44 -22.33
N THR A 121 12.62 5.35 -22.78
CA THR A 121 12.28 5.50 -24.19
C THR A 121 12.56 6.92 -24.68
N ALA A 122 12.72 7.08 -25.99
CA ALA A 122 12.95 8.40 -26.58
C ALA A 122 11.78 9.35 -26.28
N GLU A 123 10.55 8.83 -26.25
CA GLU A 123 9.37 9.64 -25.97
C GLU A 123 9.28 10.01 -24.50
N VAL A 124 9.59 9.11 -23.55
CA VAL A 124 9.73 9.49 -22.12
C VAL A 124 10.72 10.64 -21.96
N LYS A 125 11.88 10.59 -22.61
CA LYS A 125 12.89 11.66 -22.53
C LYS A 125 12.40 13.00 -23.11
N LYS A 126 11.46 12.95 -24.07
CA LYS A 126 10.89 14.12 -24.74
C LYS A 126 9.72 14.71 -23.97
N SER A 127 8.81 13.87 -23.49
CA SER A 127 7.59 14.27 -22.79
C SER A 127 7.83 14.55 -21.31
N LEU A 128 8.78 13.84 -20.67
CA LEU A 128 9.10 14.02 -19.25
C LEU A 128 10.45 14.72 -19.06
N GLY A 129 10.43 15.77 -18.24
CA GLY A 129 11.66 16.39 -17.76
C GLY A 129 12.46 15.47 -16.85
N MET A 130 13.77 15.69 -16.75
CA MET A 130 14.68 14.86 -15.94
C MET A 130 14.25 14.75 -14.46
N GLN A 131 13.59 15.78 -13.91
CA GLN A 131 13.06 15.75 -12.56
C GLN A 131 11.97 14.67 -12.37
N HIS A 132 11.09 14.49 -13.36
CA HIS A 132 10.08 13.42 -13.32
C HIS A 132 10.71 12.04 -13.45
N ILE A 133 11.70 11.89 -14.34
CA ILE A 133 12.46 10.65 -14.50
C ILE A 133 13.17 10.27 -13.19
N HIS A 134 13.85 11.22 -12.54
CA HIS A 134 14.49 10.99 -11.24
C HIS A 134 13.47 10.56 -10.18
N ARG A 135 12.30 11.21 -10.14
CA ARG A 135 11.24 10.83 -9.19
C ARG A 135 10.70 9.42 -9.43
N LEU A 136 10.59 8.98 -10.68
CA LEU A 136 10.20 7.60 -11.02
C LEU A 136 11.25 6.59 -10.53
N ILE A 137 12.54 6.92 -10.68
CA ILE A 137 13.64 6.11 -10.17
C ILE A 137 13.57 6.02 -8.64
N GLU A 138 13.38 7.14 -7.94
CA GLU A 138 13.24 7.18 -6.48
C GLU A 138 12.05 6.34 -6.00
N LYS A 139 10.92 6.40 -6.71
CA LYS A 139 9.75 5.56 -6.42
C LYS A 139 10.07 4.08 -6.56
N GLN A 140 10.68 3.68 -7.67
CA GLN A 140 11.08 2.29 -7.90
C GLN A 140 12.07 1.80 -6.83
N LEU A 141 13.05 2.63 -6.45
CA LEU A 141 14.02 2.34 -5.39
C LEU A 141 13.38 2.18 -4.00
N SER A 142 12.28 2.88 -3.75
CA SER A 142 11.58 2.92 -2.46
C SER A 142 10.42 1.93 -2.35
N TYR A 143 10.32 0.98 -3.28
CA TYR A 143 9.24 -0.02 -3.32
C TYR A 143 7.86 0.60 -3.54
N ASP A 144 7.83 1.80 -4.11
CA ASP A 144 6.61 2.48 -4.51
C ASP A 144 6.19 1.97 -5.90
N TRP A 145 5.29 0.98 -5.93
CA TRP A 145 4.80 0.39 -7.18
C TRP A 145 3.73 1.22 -7.89
N GLY A 146 3.39 2.39 -7.35
CA GLY A 146 2.48 3.30 -8.01
C GLY A 146 1.02 2.90 -7.86
N MET A 147 0.26 3.00 -8.95
CA MET A 147 -1.18 2.81 -9.02
C MET A 147 -1.58 1.39 -9.47
N VAL A 148 -0.78 0.40 -9.08
CA VAL A 148 -1.04 -1.01 -9.41
C VAL A 148 -2.06 -1.63 -8.46
N GLY A 149 -2.77 -2.66 -8.96
CA GLY A 149 -3.71 -3.45 -8.17
C GLY A 149 -3.05 -4.21 -7.02
N LEU A 150 -3.83 -4.63 -6.02
CA LEU A 150 -3.33 -5.42 -4.89
C LEU A 150 -2.64 -6.73 -5.34
N GLY A 151 -3.17 -7.37 -6.39
CA GLY A 151 -2.57 -8.57 -6.97
C GLY A 151 -1.18 -8.30 -7.55
N ASP A 152 -1.06 -7.29 -8.42
CA ASP A 152 0.20 -6.89 -9.03
C ASP A 152 1.20 -6.37 -7.99
N TRP A 153 0.72 -5.61 -7.00
CA TRP A 153 1.52 -5.16 -5.86
C TRP A 153 2.11 -6.35 -5.10
N THR A 154 1.31 -7.37 -4.81
CA THR A 154 1.75 -8.60 -4.14
C THR A 154 2.77 -9.37 -4.98
N LEU A 155 2.57 -9.43 -6.30
CA LEU A 155 3.50 -10.05 -7.23
C LEU A 155 4.84 -9.30 -7.26
N ASN A 156 4.82 -7.97 -7.35
CA ASN A 156 6.01 -7.14 -7.29
C ASN A 156 6.77 -7.34 -5.98
N ASP A 157 6.08 -7.34 -4.85
CA ASP A 157 6.70 -7.50 -3.52
C ASP A 157 7.35 -8.89 -3.37
N ARG A 158 6.71 -9.94 -3.87
CA ARG A 158 7.31 -11.28 -3.96
C ARG A 158 8.48 -11.34 -4.94
N ALA A 159 8.41 -10.61 -6.05
CA ALA A 159 9.43 -10.57 -7.10
C ALA A 159 10.71 -9.87 -6.63
N VAL A 160 10.61 -8.90 -5.71
CA VAL A 160 11.77 -8.31 -5.04
C VAL A 160 12.60 -9.37 -4.33
N GLU A 161 11.95 -10.27 -3.59
CA GLU A 161 12.62 -11.26 -2.74
C GLU A 161 13.07 -12.50 -3.53
N ASN A 162 12.29 -12.92 -4.53
CA ASN A 162 12.50 -14.18 -5.23
C ASN A 162 13.12 -14.02 -6.63
N GLY A 163 13.60 -12.83 -6.99
CA GLY A 163 14.25 -12.58 -8.29
C GLY A 163 13.29 -12.56 -9.48
N GLY A 164 12.07 -12.06 -9.29
CA GLY A 164 11.08 -11.86 -10.35
C GLY A 164 11.18 -10.48 -11.00
N ARG A 165 10.49 -10.32 -12.13
CA ARG A 165 10.29 -9.02 -12.80
C ARG A 165 9.39 -8.12 -11.94
N VAL A 166 9.68 -6.83 -11.88
CA VAL A 166 8.88 -5.82 -11.15
C VAL A 166 8.38 -4.77 -12.14
N LEU A 167 7.08 -4.49 -12.14
CA LEU A 167 6.44 -3.49 -12.99
C LEU A 167 5.63 -2.51 -12.12
N SER A 168 6.03 -1.25 -12.08
CA SER A 168 5.27 -0.18 -11.42
C SER A 168 4.59 0.72 -12.45
N HIS A 169 3.49 1.35 -12.03
CA HIS A 169 2.69 2.22 -12.89
C HIS A 169 2.44 3.57 -12.21
N HIS A 170 2.75 4.69 -12.86
CA HIS A 170 2.66 6.01 -12.25
C HIS A 170 2.01 7.02 -13.18
N TYR A 171 1.25 7.95 -12.60
CA TYR A 171 0.84 9.17 -13.28
C TYR A 171 1.74 10.32 -12.82
N ILE A 172 2.55 10.87 -13.73
CA ILE A 172 3.51 11.94 -13.44
C ILE A 172 3.73 12.82 -14.67
N GLY A 173 3.76 14.14 -14.46
CA GLY A 173 3.95 15.09 -15.56
C GLY A 173 2.86 14.98 -16.64
N ASP A 174 1.62 14.74 -16.21
CA ASP A 174 0.45 14.52 -17.07
C ASP A 174 0.51 13.30 -18.00
N GLU A 175 1.41 12.35 -17.70
CA GLU A 175 1.58 11.10 -18.46
C GLU A 175 1.42 9.88 -17.56
N TYR A 176 0.91 8.79 -18.15
CA TYR A 176 0.94 7.44 -17.55
C TYR A 176 2.23 6.74 -17.96
N VAL A 177 2.97 6.22 -16.97
CA VAL A 177 4.34 5.75 -17.13
C VAL A 177 4.52 4.42 -16.42
N TYR A 178 5.04 3.44 -17.13
CA TYR A 178 5.54 2.20 -16.56
C TYR A 178 7.02 2.28 -16.23
N VAL A 179 7.42 1.70 -15.10
CA VAL A 179 8.83 1.41 -14.79
C VAL A 179 8.99 -0.09 -14.60
N LEU A 180 9.72 -0.71 -15.51
CA LEU A 180 9.92 -2.15 -15.58
C LEU A 180 11.35 -2.50 -15.19
N THR A 181 11.54 -3.27 -14.12
CA THR A 181 12.84 -3.86 -13.74
C THR A 181 12.83 -5.35 -14.07
N GLU A 182 13.76 -5.79 -14.90
CA GLU A 182 13.86 -7.18 -15.33
C GLU A 182 14.23 -8.13 -14.19
N ALA A 183 13.83 -9.39 -14.32
CA ALA A 183 14.02 -10.42 -13.28
C ALA A 183 15.50 -10.61 -12.90
N ASP A 184 16.39 -10.58 -13.88
CA ASP A 184 17.84 -10.68 -13.72
C ASP A 184 18.52 -9.34 -13.36
N ARG A 185 17.73 -8.28 -13.16
CA ARG A 185 18.21 -6.90 -12.93
C ARG A 185 19.17 -6.41 -14.02
N SER A 186 19.04 -6.89 -15.26
CA SER A 186 19.84 -6.39 -16.39
C SER A 186 19.49 -4.96 -16.79
N SER A 187 18.22 -4.59 -16.69
CA SER A 187 17.71 -3.25 -17.01
C SER A 187 16.55 -2.83 -16.12
N THR A 188 16.40 -1.51 -16.00
CA THR A 188 15.20 -0.84 -15.50
C THR A 188 14.75 0.16 -16.55
N THR A 189 13.67 -0.15 -17.26
CA THR A 189 13.17 0.64 -18.39
C THR A 189 11.98 1.49 -17.97
N ILE A 190 12.05 2.78 -18.25
CA ILE A 190 10.96 3.75 -18.08
C ILE A 190 10.33 4.02 -19.44
N MET A 191 9.02 3.78 -19.56
CA MET A 191 8.27 3.89 -20.81
C MET A 191 6.87 4.46 -20.55
N LEU A 192 6.27 5.14 -21.53
CA LEU A 192 4.88 5.57 -21.43
C LEU A 192 3.96 4.35 -21.49
N GLU A 193 2.78 4.45 -20.89
CA GLU A 193 1.83 3.33 -20.77
C GLU A 193 1.50 2.70 -22.14
N TYR A 194 1.30 3.52 -23.16
CA TYR A 194 0.94 3.05 -24.50
C TYR A 194 2.11 2.40 -25.28
N GLU A 195 3.33 2.47 -24.76
CA GLU A 195 4.51 1.81 -25.36
C GLU A 195 4.63 0.34 -24.92
N TYR A 196 3.87 -0.09 -23.92
CA TYR A 196 3.85 -1.43 -23.34
C TYR A 196 2.64 -2.24 -23.82
#